data_AF-A0A7H0IRR6-F1
#
_entry.id   AF-A0A7H0IRR6-F1
#
_cell.length_a   1.000
_cell.length_b   1.000
_cell.length_c   1.000
_cell.angle_alpha   90.00
_cell.angle_beta   90.00
_cell.angle_gamma   90.00
#
_symmetry.space_group_name_H-M   'P 1'
#
loop_
_entity.id
_entity.type
_entity.pdbx_description
1 polymer ?
#
loop_
_entity_poly.entity_id
_entity_poly.type
_entity_poly.pdbx_seq_one_letter_code
_entity_poly.pdbx_strand_id
1 'polypeptide(L)'
;MAARSSSADFWGCPYLAVQVELKDPEHPAGRVARTVKQGLTDFFRAEAVRGHARNPGLLARQLTLLYDGASARAGIKADDLSNLITPTVVTLLNAAGLE
;
A
#
# COMPACT_ATOMS: atom_id res chain seq x y z
N MET A 1 0.04 7.33 7.23
CA MET A 1 0.19 5.90 7.56
C MET A 1 1.13 5.67 8.73
N ALA A 2 2.37 6.19 8.67
CA ALA A 2 3.35 6.05 9.76
C ALA A 2 2.84 6.45 11.16
N ALA A 3 2.07 7.54 11.26
CA ALA A 3 1.51 7.98 12.55
C ALA A 3 0.37 7.10 13.09
N ARG A 4 -0.28 6.30 12.24
CA ARG A 4 -1.34 5.37 12.66
C ARG A 4 -0.80 3.97 12.94
N SER A 5 0.24 3.53 12.22
CA SER A 5 0.84 2.21 12.43
C SER A 5 1.49 2.05 13.81
N SER A 6 1.89 3.16 14.45
CA SER A 6 2.44 3.17 15.81
C SER A 6 1.38 3.18 16.91
N SER A 7 0.08 3.33 16.60
CA SER A 7 -0.95 3.28 17.63
C SER A 7 -1.18 1.84 18.11
N ALA A 8 -1.40 1.66 19.41
CA ALA A 8 -1.71 0.35 19.98
C ALA A 8 -2.88 -0.34 19.24
N ASP A 9 -3.90 0.45 18.89
CA ASP A 9 -5.14 -0.02 18.25
C ASP A 9 -5.04 -0.20 16.72
N PHE A 10 -3.82 -0.20 16.17
CA PHE A 10 -3.62 -0.43 14.75
C PHE A 10 -3.62 -1.92 14.42
N TRP A 11 -4.63 -2.38 13.69
CA TRP A 11 -4.80 -3.78 13.26
C TRP A 11 -4.62 -3.98 11.76
N GLY A 12 -3.86 -3.09 11.11
CA GLY A 12 -3.57 -3.16 9.69
C GLY A 12 -4.61 -2.45 8.82
N CYS A 13 -4.57 -2.74 7.52
CA CYS A 13 -5.50 -2.14 6.56
C CYS A 13 -6.83 -2.92 6.58
N PRO A 14 -7.97 -2.28 6.94
CA PRO A 14 -9.25 -2.99 7.02
C PRO A 14 -9.69 -3.56 5.66
N TYR A 15 -9.38 -2.87 4.56
CA TYR A 15 -9.72 -3.34 3.21
C TYR A 15 -8.90 -4.55 2.78
N LEU A 16 -7.63 -4.64 3.20
CA LEU A 16 -6.81 -5.81 2.93
C LEU A 16 -7.28 -7.00 3.75
N ALA A 17 -7.52 -6.80 5.05
CA ALA A 17 -7.99 -7.85 5.97
C ALA A 17 -9.28 -8.50 5.45
N VAL A 18 -10.29 -7.69 5.09
CA VAL A 18 -11.56 -8.15 4.51
C VAL A 18 -11.35 -9.04 3.28
N GLN A 19 -10.47 -8.65 2.35
CA GLN A 19 -10.22 -9.44 1.13
C GLN A 19 -9.49 -10.76 1.41
N VAL A 20 -8.60 -10.80 2.41
CA VAL A 20 -7.85 -12.00 2.80
C VAL A 20 -8.72 -13.01 3.55
N GLU A 21 -9.59 -12.51 4.44
CA GLU A 21 -10.39 -13.32 5.36
C GLU A 21 -11.64 -13.89 4.70
N LEU A 22 -12.35 -13.11 3.88
CA LEU A 22 -13.63 -13.53 3.31
C LEU A 22 -13.52 -14.68 2.30
N LYS A 23 -12.40 -14.74 1.54
CA LYS A 23 -12.13 -15.79 0.54
C LYS A 23 -13.24 -16.01 -0.50
N ASP A 24 -14.09 -15.01 -0.70
CA ASP A 24 -15.14 -14.98 -1.71
C ASP A 24 -14.96 -13.74 -2.61
N PRO A 25 -14.51 -13.91 -3.87
CA PRO A 25 -14.30 -12.81 -4.80
C PRO A 25 -15.56 -11.98 -5.11
N GLU A 26 -16.75 -12.57 -4.93
CA GLU A 26 -18.05 -11.98 -5.20
C GLU A 26 -18.76 -11.48 -3.94
N HIS A 27 -18.11 -11.57 -2.77
CA HIS A 27 -18.67 -11.00 -1.55
C HIS A 27 -18.78 -9.47 -1.68
N PRO A 28 -19.94 -8.85 -1.35
CA PRO A 28 -20.13 -7.39 -1.48
C PRO A 28 -19.06 -6.55 -0.79
N ALA A 29 -18.64 -6.92 0.42
CA ALA A 29 -17.55 -6.24 1.12
C ALA A 29 -16.19 -6.39 0.42
N GLY A 30 -15.93 -7.53 -0.22
CA GLY A 30 -14.73 -7.75 -1.03
C GLY A 30 -14.69 -6.83 -2.26
N ARG A 31 -15.83 -6.61 -2.92
CA ARG A 31 -15.94 -5.65 -4.04
C ARG A 31 -15.69 -4.21 -3.61
N VAL A 32 -16.23 -3.79 -2.48
CA VAL A 32 -15.96 -2.46 -1.90
C VAL A 32 -14.47 -2.31 -1.60
N ALA A 33 -13.89 -3.28 -0.91
CA ALA A 33 -12.47 -3.27 -0.56
C ALA A 33 -11.56 -3.24 -1.81
N ARG A 34 -11.88 -4.01 -2.85
CA ARG A 34 -11.19 -3.98 -4.15
C ARG A 34 -11.23 -2.59 -4.78
N THR A 35 -12.40 -1.94 -4.78
CA THR A 35 -12.56 -0.59 -5.35
C THR A 35 -11.69 0.43 -4.61
N VAL A 36 -11.67 0.38 -3.28
CA VAL A 36 -10.81 1.26 -2.47
C VAL A 36 -9.32 1.01 -2.76
N LYS A 37 -8.90 -0.25 -2.83
CA LYS A 37 -7.51 -0.62 -3.14
C LYS A 37 -7.11 -0.24 -4.57
N GLN A 38 -8.02 -0.34 -5.54
CA GLN A 38 -7.79 0.14 -6.89
C GLN A 38 -7.62 1.65 -6.92
N GLY A 39 -8.47 2.41 -6.22
CA GLY A 39 -8.33 3.86 -6.11
C GLY A 39 -6.98 4.30 -5.52
N LEU A 40 -6.44 3.56 -4.56
CA LEU A 40 -5.07 3.79 -4.05
C LEU A 40 -4.00 3.55 -5.12
N THR A 41 -4.14 2.49 -5.91
CA THR A 41 -3.21 2.19 -7.02
C THR A 41 -3.28 3.27 -8.09
N ASP A 42 -4.49 3.73 -8.42
CA ASP A 42 -4.73 4.79 -9.41
C ASP A 42 -4.16 6.13 -8.94
N PHE A 43 -4.27 6.43 -7.65
CA PHE A 43 -3.61 7.59 -7.04
C PHE A 43 -2.08 7.53 -7.23
N PHE A 44 -1.44 6.41 -6.87
CA PHE A 44 0.02 6.28 -7.07
C PHE A 44 0.42 6.37 -8.54
N ARG A 45 -0.42 5.84 -9.45
CA ARG A 45 -0.18 5.97 -10.89
C ARG A 45 -0.26 7.42 -11.34
N ALA A 46 -1.26 8.18 -10.89
CA ALA A 46 -1.41 9.58 -11.23
C ALA A 46 -0.20 10.41 -10.75
N GLU A 47 0.25 10.20 -9.52
CA GLU A 47 1.44 10.85 -8.98
C GLU A 47 2.72 10.43 -9.72
N ALA A 48 2.86 9.14 -10.05
CA ALA A 48 3.98 8.65 -10.85
C ALA A 48 4.02 9.27 -12.26
N VAL A 49 2.86 9.50 -12.90
CA VAL A 49 2.78 10.23 -14.18
C VAL A 49 3.22 11.68 -14.01
N ARG A 50 2.73 12.36 -12.96
CA ARG A 50 3.11 13.75 -12.65
C ARG A 50 4.60 13.90 -12.38
N GLY A 51 5.22 12.91 -11.74
CA GLY A 51 6.66 12.85 -11.50
C GLY A 51 7.47 12.32 -12.67
N HIS A 52 6.86 12.09 -13.85
CA HIS A 52 7.54 11.57 -15.04
C HIS A 52 8.29 10.24 -14.83
N ALA A 53 7.72 9.36 -14.00
CA ALA A 53 8.26 8.01 -13.79
C ALA A 53 8.45 7.28 -15.13
N ARG A 54 9.56 6.55 -15.27
CA ARG A 54 9.85 5.74 -16.47
C ARG A 54 8.75 4.72 -16.78
N ASN A 55 8.17 4.13 -15.74
CA ASN A 55 7.02 3.23 -15.85
C ASN A 55 6.02 3.50 -14.72
N PRO A 56 5.08 4.43 -14.90
CA PRO A 56 4.14 4.83 -13.85
C PRO A 56 3.26 3.68 -13.36
N GLY A 57 2.88 2.77 -14.26
CA GLY A 57 2.05 1.61 -13.91
C GLY A 57 2.79 0.60 -13.02
N LEU A 58 4.07 0.38 -13.26
CA LEU A 58 4.91 -0.48 -12.42
C LEU A 58 5.11 0.14 -11.03
N LEU A 59 5.52 1.42 -10.98
CA LEU A 59 5.74 2.11 -9.71
C LEU A 59 4.47 2.12 -8.83
N ALA A 60 3.31 2.38 -9.43
CA ALA A 60 2.03 2.35 -8.71
C ALA A 60 1.74 1.01 -8.04
N ARG A 61 2.00 -0.10 -8.75
CA ARG A 61 1.82 -1.46 -8.21
C ARG A 61 2.83 -1.76 -7.12
N GLN A 62 4.09 -1.34 -7.28
CA GLN A 62 5.13 -1.52 -6.26
C GLN A 62 4.80 -0.76 -4.98
N LEU A 63 4.36 0.49 -5.07
CA LEU A 63 3.96 1.29 -3.92
C LEU A 63 2.70 0.73 -3.23
N THR A 64 1.75 0.21 -4.00
CA THR A 64 0.57 -0.48 -3.45
C THR A 64 0.96 -1.76 -2.72
N LEU A 65 1.87 -2.56 -3.28
CA LEU A 65 2.40 -3.76 -2.65
C LEU A 65 3.13 -3.44 -1.36
N LEU A 66 3.98 -2.41 -1.35
CA LEU A 66 4.67 -1.93 -0.15
C LEU A 66 3.65 -1.48 0.91
N TYR A 67 2.63 -0.73 0.51
CA TYR A 67 1.55 -0.31 1.42
C TYR A 67 0.86 -1.50 2.08
N ASP A 68 0.53 -2.53 1.29
CA ASP A 68 -0.14 -3.74 1.81
C ASP A 68 0.76 -4.53 2.75
N GLY A 69 2.03 -4.74 2.35
CA GLY A 69 3.02 -5.43 3.18
C GLY A 69 3.27 -4.70 4.50
N ALA A 70 3.47 -3.39 4.46
CA ALA A 70 3.66 -2.56 5.63
C ALA A 70 2.43 -2.59 6.55
N SER A 71 1.23 -2.45 5.98
CA SER A 71 -0.03 -2.50 6.73
C SER A 71 -0.24 -3.85 7.40
N ALA A 72 0.03 -4.95 6.70
CA ALA A 72 -0.12 -6.29 7.25
C ALA A 72 0.88 -6.52 8.39
N ARG A 73 2.17 -6.23 8.18
CA ARG A 73 3.24 -6.48 9.17
C ARG A 73 3.05 -5.65 10.44
N ALA A 74 2.71 -4.37 10.30
CA ALA A 74 2.37 -3.54 11.46
C ALA A 74 1.06 -3.97 12.13
N GLY A 75 0.05 -4.39 11.37
CA GLY A 75 -1.23 -4.84 11.92
C GLY A 75 -1.11 -6.09 12.80
N ILE A 76 -0.27 -7.05 12.40
CA ILE A 76 0.02 -8.26 13.19
C ILE A 76 1.14 -8.07 14.22
N LYS A 77 1.64 -6.84 14.40
CA LYS A 77 2.73 -6.48 15.32
C LYS A 77 4.05 -7.23 15.05
N ALA A 78 4.27 -7.66 13.80
CA ALA A 78 5.53 -8.30 13.40
C ALA A 78 6.64 -7.29 13.10
N ASP A 79 6.29 -6.00 13.00
CA ASP A 79 7.18 -4.93 12.61
C ASP A 79 6.61 -3.58 13.06
N ASP A 80 7.44 -2.67 13.59
CA ASP A 80 7.03 -1.30 13.92
C ASP A 80 7.24 -0.33 12.74
N LEU A 81 7.87 -0.82 11.65
CA LEU A 81 8.19 -0.11 10.42
C LEU A 81 9.20 1.04 10.60
N SER A 82 9.80 1.18 11.78
CA SER A 82 10.78 2.22 12.09
C SER A 82 11.97 2.13 11.14
N ASN A 83 12.31 3.26 10.51
CA ASN A 83 13.41 3.35 9.53
C ASN A 83 13.29 2.44 8.29
N LEU A 84 12.14 1.81 8.04
CA LEU A 84 11.96 0.88 6.90
C LEU A 84 11.29 1.56 5.70
N ILE A 85 10.20 2.31 5.95
CA ILE A 85 9.32 2.78 4.87
C ILE A 85 10.00 3.83 4.00
N THR A 86 10.58 4.88 4.60
CA THR A 86 11.17 5.98 3.84
C THR A 86 12.31 5.52 2.93
N PRO A 87 13.33 4.77 3.40
CA PRO A 87 14.40 4.27 2.51
C PRO A 87 13.88 3.36 1.40
N THR A 88 12.87 2.53 1.69
CA THR A 88 12.27 1.64 0.70
C THR A 88 11.52 2.42 -0.38
N VAL A 89 10.71 3.41 0.00
CA VAL A 89 10.02 4.28 -0.95
C VAL A 89 11.02 5.05 -1.80
N VAL A 90 12.03 5.68 -1.19
CA VAL A 90 13.09 6.39 -1.92
C VAL A 90 13.77 5.48 -2.94
N THR A 91 14.11 4.24 -2.54
CA THR A 91 14.70 3.25 -3.46
C THR A 91 13.79 2.99 -4.67
N LEU A 92 12.48 2.82 -4.45
CA LEU A 92 11.51 2.60 -5.53
C LEU A 92 11.35 3.83 -6.43
N LEU A 93 11.32 5.03 -5.86
CA LEU A 93 11.22 6.30 -6.62
C LEU A 93 12.46 6.52 -7.48
N ASN A 94 13.66 6.37 -6.92
CA ASN A 94 14.92 6.49 -7.66
C ASN A 94 14.98 5.43 -8.77
N ALA A 95 14.60 4.18 -8.48
CA ALA A 95 14.53 3.12 -9.48
C ALA A 95 13.47 3.40 -10.57
N ALA A 96 12.48 4.24 -10.32
CA ALA A 96 11.52 4.70 -11.32
C ALA A 96 12.00 5.95 -12.09
N GLY A 97 13.15 6.53 -11.72
CA GLY A 97 13.73 7.72 -12.35
C GLY A 97 13.25 9.04 -11.77
N LEU A 98 12.77 9.04 -10.52
CA LEU A 98 12.40 10.24 -9.78
C LEU A 98 13.52 10.50 -8.76
N GLU A 99 14.21 11.63 -8.87
CA GLU A 99 15.22 12.11 -7.92
C GLU A 99 14.72 13.32 -7.15
#